data_AF-A0A645HH56-F1
#
_entry.id   AF-A0A645HH56-F1
#
_cell.length_a   1.000
_cell.length_b   1.000
_cell.length_c   1.000
_cell.angle_alpha   90.00
_cell.angle_beta   90.00
_cell.angle_gamma   90.00
#
_symmetry.space_group_name_H-M   'P 1'
#
loop_
_entity.id
_entity.type
_entity.pdbx_description
1 polymer ?
#
loop_
_entity_poly.entity_id
_entity_poly.type
_entity_poly.pdbx_seq_one_letter_code
_entity_poly.pdbx_strand_id
1 'polypeptide(L)'
;MKYEDDALYLIAQKADGALRDALSIFDRLSTFTQKNITLAKAAEVLNILDYDQYLNMVDLAQEDKISDSLFAFNEIVKKGFDPHQFIAGLGSHFRDLMMAQNPNTLSLIEVGDKTKTKYAEQAKKWNPQQLIDAIEICNHADINYKNSKNPRLTVEIALMQLCSLTANGADAKKKNS
;
A
#
# COMPACT_ATOMS: atom_id res chain seq x y z
N MET A 1 29.28 -2.01 5.68
CA MET A 1 27.83 -1.69 5.76
C MET A 1 27.14 -2.62 4.80
N LYS A 2 26.07 -3.29 5.23
CA LYS A 2 25.18 -4.04 4.33
C LYS A 2 23.90 -3.23 4.19
N TYR A 3 23.44 -3.09 2.96
CA TYR A 3 22.23 -2.37 2.59
C TYR A 3 21.48 -3.21 1.55
N GLU A 4 20.15 -3.22 1.65
CA GLU A 4 19.27 -3.78 0.62
C GLU A 4 18.97 -2.70 -0.43
N ASP A 5 19.02 -3.06 -1.71
CA ASP A 5 18.75 -2.11 -2.81
C ASP A 5 17.36 -1.48 -2.70
N ASP A 6 16.36 -2.27 -2.27
CA ASP A 6 14.99 -1.79 -2.05
C ASP A 6 14.91 -0.71 -0.94
N ALA A 7 15.78 -0.79 0.08
CA ALA A 7 15.84 0.21 1.15
C ALA A 7 16.42 1.54 0.67
N LEU A 8 17.43 1.50 -0.21
CA LEU A 8 18.01 2.70 -0.83
C LEU A 8 17.02 3.36 -1.79
N TYR A 9 16.27 2.55 -2.54
CA TYR A 9 15.22 3.02 -3.43
C TYR A 9 14.13 3.78 -2.66
N LEU A 10 13.68 3.24 -1.52
CA LEU A 10 12.70 3.85 -0.64
C LEU A 10 13.14 5.23 -0.11
N ILE A 11 14.42 5.37 0.28
CA ILE A 11 15.01 6.63 0.75
C ILE A 11 15.05 7.66 -0.39
N ALA A 12 15.50 7.25 -1.58
CA ALA A 12 15.60 8.12 -2.74
C ALA A 12 14.22 8.65 -3.19
N GLN A 13 13.22 7.76 -3.18
CA GLN A 13 11.84 8.14 -3.51
C GLN A 13 11.26 9.12 -2.48
N LYS A 14 11.53 8.93 -1.18
CA LYS A 14 11.01 9.86 -0.16
C LYS A 14 11.69 11.21 -0.12
N ALA A 15 12.95 11.27 -0.52
CA ALA A 15 13.70 12.52 -0.58
C ALA A 15 13.27 13.40 -1.77
N ASP A 16 12.39 12.93 -2.67
CA ASP A 16 11.87 13.68 -3.82
C ASP A 16 13.01 14.31 -4.68
N GLY A 17 14.16 13.64 -4.72
CA GLY A 17 15.38 14.12 -5.39
C GLY A 17 16.22 15.16 -4.61
N ALA A 18 15.77 15.62 -3.45
CA ALA A 18 16.55 16.48 -2.56
C ALA A 18 17.64 15.68 -1.84
N LEU A 19 18.86 15.70 -2.40
CA LEU A 19 20.03 14.99 -1.88
C LEU A 19 20.30 15.24 -0.38
N ARG A 20 19.93 16.43 0.12
CA ARG A 20 20.10 16.85 1.51
C ARG A 20 19.15 16.13 2.47
N ASP A 21 17.94 15.84 2.02
CA ASP A 21 16.93 15.12 2.81
C ASP A 21 17.22 13.62 2.78
N ALA A 22 17.65 13.09 1.62
CA ALA A 22 18.14 11.72 1.50
C ALA A 22 19.30 11.45 2.47
N LEU A 23 20.24 12.40 2.61
CA LEU A 23 21.38 12.28 3.52
C LEU A 23 20.94 12.33 5.00
N SER A 24 20.01 13.22 5.36
CA SER A 24 19.47 13.27 6.73
C SER A 24 18.73 11.98 7.10
N ILE A 25 17.95 11.42 6.18
CA ILE A 25 17.26 10.14 6.35
C ILE A 25 18.28 9.01 6.51
N PHE A 26 19.30 8.98 5.66
CA PHE A 26 20.37 7.99 5.70
C PHE A 26 21.15 8.03 7.02
N ASP A 27 21.49 9.22 7.52
CA ASP A 27 22.17 9.39 8.81
C ASP A 27 21.31 8.89 9.97
N ARG A 28 20.00 9.19 9.94
CA ARG A 28 19.04 8.66 10.92
C ARG A 28 18.99 7.14 10.89
N LEU A 29 18.95 6.55 9.69
CA LEU A 29 18.94 5.11 9.48
C LEU A 29 20.24 4.44 9.92
N SER A 30 21.39 5.03 9.60
CA SER A 30 22.70 4.49 9.97
C SER A 30 22.89 4.42 11.50
N THR A 31 22.31 5.39 12.22
CA THR A 31 22.33 5.48 13.69
C THR A 31 21.43 4.41 14.33
N PHE A 32 20.24 4.18 13.76
CA PHE A 32 19.27 3.20 14.26
C PHE A 32 19.59 1.74 13.90
N THR A 33 20.31 1.51 12.80
CA THR A 33 20.49 0.16 12.25
C THR A 33 21.83 -0.51 12.58
N GLN A 34 22.71 0.11 13.38
CA GLN A 34 24.06 -0.41 13.67
C GLN A 34 24.79 -0.93 12.41
N LYS A 35 24.72 -0.18 11.30
CA LYS A 35 25.35 -0.48 9.99
C LYS A 35 24.70 -1.59 9.14
N ASN A 36 23.44 -1.97 9.41
CA ASN A 36 22.67 -2.98 8.66
C ASN A 36 21.30 -2.44 8.23
N ILE A 37 21.24 -1.73 7.11
CA ILE A 37 20.04 -1.05 6.62
C ILE A 37 19.18 -2.06 5.85
N THR A 38 18.08 -2.49 6.46
CA THR A 38 17.07 -3.36 5.83
C THR A 38 15.85 -2.56 5.41
N LEU A 39 15.07 -3.07 4.46
CA LEU A 39 13.82 -2.47 3.99
C LEU A 39 12.89 -2.12 5.17
N ALA A 40 12.65 -3.09 6.05
CA ALA A 40 11.74 -2.93 7.19
C ALA A 40 12.17 -1.77 8.13
N LYS A 41 13.48 -1.61 8.38
CA LYS A 41 14.00 -0.53 9.22
C LYS A 41 14.00 0.82 8.51
N ALA A 42 14.27 0.83 7.19
CA ALA A 42 14.12 2.02 6.36
C ALA A 42 12.68 2.52 6.38
N ALA A 43 11.73 1.62 6.17
CA ALA A 43 10.29 1.88 6.23
C ALA A 43 9.87 2.43 7.61
N GLU A 44 10.33 1.81 8.70
CA GLU A 44 10.01 2.24 10.07
C GLU A 44 10.55 3.66 10.38
N VAL A 45 11.81 3.96 10.08
CA VAL A 45 12.41 5.29 10.34
C VAL A 45 11.82 6.37 9.44
N LEU A 46 11.43 6.00 8.21
CA LEU A 46 10.79 6.89 7.26
C LEU A 46 9.28 7.04 7.50
N ASN A 47 8.72 6.29 8.44
CA ASN A 47 7.29 6.19 8.68
C ASN A 47 6.51 5.85 7.38
N ILE A 48 7.12 5.02 6.53
CA ILE A 48 6.53 4.45 5.33
C ILE A 48 6.03 3.05 5.69
N LEU A 49 4.79 2.75 5.30
CA LEU A 49 4.27 1.40 5.41
C LEU A 49 5.06 0.47 4.49
N ASP A 50 5.57 -0.61 5.07
CA ASP A 50 6.22 -1.67 4.30
C ASP A 50 5.25 -2.21 3.24
N TYR A 51 5.75 -2.54 2.05
CA TYR A 51 4.95 -3.11 0.96
C TYR A 51 4.19 -4.36 1.42
N ASP A 52 4.77 -5.13 2.35
CA ASP A 52 4.11 -6.29 2.95
C ASP A 52 2.83 -5.93 3.73
N GLN A 53 2.72 -4.72 4.30
CA GLN A 53 1.49 -4.26 4.94
C GLN A 53 0.39 -3.97 3.91
N TYR A 54 0.73 -3.33 2.79
CA TYR A 54 -0.24 -3.09 1.72
C TYR A 54 -0.65 -4.40 1.03
N LEU A 55 0.30 -5.30 0.77
CA LEU A 55 0.01 -6.64 0.28
C LEU A 55 -0.98 -7.36 1.21
N ASN A 56 -0.73 -7.34 2.51
CA ASN A 56 -1.65 -7.94 3.50
C ASN A 56 -3.02 -7.26 3.50
N MET A 57 -3.10 -5.93 3.45
CA MET A 57 -4.37 -5.20 3.39
C MET A 57 -5.19 -5.55 2.15
N VAL A 58 -4.53 -5.69 0.99
CA VAL A 58 -5.21 -6.08 -0.25
C VAL A 58 -5.64 -7.55 -0.21
N ASP A 59 -4.86 -8.45 0.37
CA ASP A 59 -5.27 -9.84 0.55
C ASP A 59 -6.48 -9.94 1.48
N LEU A 60 -6.50 -9.20 2.59
CA LEU A 60 -7.67 -9.13 3.48
C LEU A 60 -8.91 -8.57 2.76
N ALA A 61 -8.72 -7.54 1.92
CA ALA A 61 -9.80 -7.02 1.09
C ALA A 61 -10.31 -8.06 0.08
N GLN A 62 -9.41 -8.84 -0.52
CA GLN A 62 -9.75 -9.88 -1.49
C GLN A 62 -10.49 -11.07 -0.87
N GLU A 63 -10.22 -11.37 0.41
CA GLU A 63 -10.87 -12.44 1.17
C GLU A 63 -12.17 -11.98 1.88
N ASP A 64 -12.67 -10.77 1.57
CA ASP A 64 -13.87 -10.17 2.17
C ASP A 64 -13.77 -10.02 3.72
N LYS A 65 -12.56 -9.94 4.27
CA LYS A 65 -12.31 -9.91 5.72
C LYS A 65 -12.35 -8.49 6.28
N ILE A 66 -13.56 -7.92 6.37
CA ILE A 66 -13.79 -6.57 6.89
C ILE A 66 -13.24 -6.39 8.32
N SER A 67 -13.51 -7.32 9.23
CA SER A 67 -13.08 -7.19 10.62
C SER A 67 -11.56 -7.19 10.76
N ASP A 68 -10.88 -8.06 10.01
CA ASP A 68 -9.42 -8.16 10.05
C ASP A 68 -8.75 -6.96 9.38
N SER A 69 -9.33 -6.41 8.31
CA SER A 69 -8.80 -5.21 7.64
C SER A 69 -8.91 -3.97 8.55
N LEU A 70 -10.01 -3.81 9.28
CA LEU A 70 -10.17 -2.76 10.28
C LEU A 70 -9.21 -2.94 11.47
N PHE A 71 -8.97 -4.19 11.90
CA PHE A 71 -8.00 -4.48 12.96
C PHE A 71 -6.57 -4.13 12.51
N ALA A 72 -6.17 -4.57 11.32
CA ALA A 72 -4.86 -4.27 10.75
C ALA A 72 -4.65 -2.75 10.58
N PHE A 73 -5.66 -2.03 10.09
CA PHE A 73 -5.64 -0.57 10.03
C PHE A 73 -5.45 0.07 11.42
N ASN A 74 -6.17 -0.40 12.43
CA ASN A 74 -6.01 0.11 13.80
C ASN A 74 -4.58 -0.11 14.34
N GLU A 75 -3.96 -1.26 14.05
CA GLU A 75 -2.57 -1.53 14.43
C GLU A 75 -1.58 -0.61 13.70
N ILE A 76 -1.83 -0.29 12.43
CA ILE A 76 -1.07 0.69 11.66
C ILE A 76 -1.17 2.08 12.32
N VAL A 77 -2.38 2.54 12.64
CA VAL A 77 -2.57 3.86 13.28
C VAL A 77 -1.92 3.90 14.67
N LYS A 78 -2.01 2.82 15.46
CA LYS A 78 -1.35 2.73 16.78
C LYS A 78 0.18 2.84 16.71
N LYS A 79 0.78 2.39 15.61
CA LYS A 79 2.23 2.54 15.36
C LYS A 79 2.65 3.97 15.01
N GLY A 80 1.69 4.90 14.87
CA GLY A 80 1.95 6.31 14.61
C GLY A 80 1.93 6.68 13.12
N PHE A 81 1.44 5.80 12.26
CA PHE A 81 1.25 6.10 10.84
C PHE A 81 0.02 6.98 10.63
N ASP A 82 0.12 7.93 9.70
CA ASP A 82 -0.98 8.83 9.33
C ASP A 82 -2.01 8.09 8.46
N PRO A 83 -3.31 8.05 8.86
CA PRO A 83 -4.36 7.42 8.06
C PRO A 83 -4.51 7.97 6.65
N HIS A 84 -4.20 9.26 6.43
CA HIS A 84 -4.22 9.90 5.12
C HIS A 84 -3.08 9.39 4.23
N GLN A 85 -1.88 9.23 4.79
CA GLN A 85 -0.76 8.63 4.06
C GLN A 85 -1.03 7.16 3.74
N PHE A 86 -1.68 6.44 4.67
CA PHE A 86 -2.11 5.07 4.46
C PHE A 86 -3.08 4.95 3.28
N ILE A 87 -4.13 5.77 3.21
CA ILE A 87 -5.12 5.65 2.13
C ILE A 87 -4.54 6.06 0.77
N ALA A 88 -3.70 7.09 0.71
CA ALA A 88 -3.00 7.49 -0.50
C ALA A 88 -2.02 6.40 -1.00
N GLY A 89 -1.30 5.78 -0.08
CA GLY A 89 -0.41 4.65 -0.39
C GLY A 89 -1.17 3.41 -0.84
N LEU A 90 -2.32 3.11 -0.22
CA LEU A 90 -3.18 2.00 -0.62
C LEU A 90 -3.74 2.21 -2.03
N GLY A 91 -4.18 3.44 -2.38
CA GLY A 91 -4.60 3.77 -3.74
C GLY A 91 -3.48 3.62 -4.77
N SER A 92 -2.26 4.02 -4.42
CA SER A 92 -1.07 3.81 -5.25
C SER A 92 -0.77 2.32 -5.44
N HIS A 93 -0.92 1.51 -4.39
CA HIS A 93 -0.76 0.06 -4.45
C HIS A 93 -1.75 -0.61 -5.41
N PHE A 94 -3.04 -0.22 -5.35
CA PHE A 94 -4.03 -0.73 -6.31
C PHE A 94 -3.72 -0.32 -7.75
N ARG A 95 -3.22 0.89 -7.97
CA ARG A 95 -2.73 1.33 -9.29
C ARG A 95 -1.59 0.43 -9.77
N ASP A 96 -0.62 0.14 -8.91
CA ASP A 96 0.53 -0.69 -9.25
C ASP A 96 0.11 -2.15 -9.49
N LEU A 97 -0.91 -2.67 -8.78
CA LEU A 97 -1.53 -3.96 -9.11
C LEU A 97 -2.19 -3.96 -10.49
N MET A 98 -2.88 -2.88 -10.87
CA MET A 98 -3.45 -2.74 -12.21
C MET A 98 -2.36 -2.74 -13.29
N MET A 99 -1.24 -2.09 -13.02
CA MET A 99 -0.06 -2.12 -13.90
C MET A 99 0.61 -3.50 -13.91
N ALA A 100 0.60 -4.24 -12.81
CA ALA A 100 1.16 -5.58 -12.73
C ALA A 100 0.34 -6.64 -13.49
N GLN A 101 -0.92 -6.36 -13.86
CA GLN A 101 -1.73 -7.26 -14.69
C GLN A 101 -1.15 -7.44 -16.10
N ASN A 102 -0.43 -6.43 -16.62
CA ASN A 102 0.19 -6.47 -17.93
C ASN A 102 1.72 -6.60 -17.79
N PRO A 103 2.37 -7.63 -18.39
CA PRO A 103 3.81 -7.82 -18.30
C PRO A 103 4.62 -6.62 -18.82
N ASN A 104 4.09 -5.90 -19.81
CA ASN A 104 4.72 -4.72 -20.40
C ASN A 104 4.75 -3.52 -19.45
N THR A 105 3.81 -3.43 -18.51
CA THR A 105 3.71 -2.34 -17.54
C THR A 105 4.31 -2.72 -16.18
N LEU A 106 4.57 -4.01 -15.94
CA LEU A 106 5.29 -4.50 -14.75
C LEU A 106 6.72 -3.93 -14.65
N SER A 107 7.36 -3.65 -15.78
CA SER A 107 8.68 -3.02 -15.85
C SER A 107 8.67 -1.54 -15.42
N LEU A 108 7.50 -0.88 -15.45
CA LEU A 108 7.33 0.51 -15.02
C LEU A 108 7.18 0.66 -13.51
N ILE A 109 6.97 -0.45 -12.79
CA ILE A 109 6.91 -0.43 -11.32
C ILE A 109 8.34 -0.38 -10.80
N GLU A 110 8.66 0.68 -10.10
CA GLU A 110 9.99 0.91 -9.56
C GLU A 110 10.16 0.22 -8.19
N VAL A 111 9.98 -1.11 -8.17
CA VAL A 111 10.19 -1.94 -6.97
C VAL A 111 11.12 -3.11 -7.30
N GLY A 112 11.78 -3.68 -6.28
CA GLY A 112 12.67 -4.82 -6.45
C GLY A 112 11.99 -6.06 -7.06
N ASP A 113 12.78 -6.92 -7.70
CA ASP A 113 12.27 -8.08 -8.46
C ASP A 113 11.45 -9.07 -7.62
N LYS A 114 11.81 -9.24 -6.33
CA LYS A 114 11.03 -10.06 -5.39
C LYS A 114 9.64 -9.49 -5.15
N THR A 115 9.55 -8.18 -4.99
CA THR A 115 8.29 -7.47 -4.77
C THR A 115 7.45 -7.48 -6.04
N LYS A 116 8.04 -7.26 -7.23
CA LYS A 116 7.34 -7.40 -8.52
C LYS A 116 6.64 -8.74 -8.68
N THR A 117 7.30 -9.83 -8.24
CA THR A 117 6.72 -11.18 -8.31
C THR A 117 5.47 -11.30 -7.45
N LYS A 118 5.51 -10.80 -6.19
CA LYS A 118 4.34 -10.78 -5.30
C LYS A 118 3.18 -9.95 -5.88
N TYR A 119 3.48 -8.77 -6.45
CA TYR A 119 2.47 -7.93 -7.09
C TYR A 119 1.81 -8.63 -8.29
N ALA A 120 2.61 -9.29 -9.14
CA ALA A 120 2.08 -10.04 -10.28
C ALA A 120 1.20 -11.22 -9.85
N GLU A 121 1.52 -11.89 -8.75
CA GLU A 121 0.68 -12.95 -8.18
C GLU A 121 -0.61 -12.40 -7.59
N GLN A 122 -0.55 -11.32 -6.83
CA GLN A 122 -1.73 -10.68 -6.24
C GLN A 122 -2.66 -10.08 -7.30
N ALA A 123 -2.09 -9.42 -8.33
CA ALA A 123 -2.85 -8.80 -9.41
C ALA A 123 -3.71 -9.79 -10.22
N LYS A 124 -3.29 -11.07 -10.30
CA LYS A 124 -4.07 -12.15 -10.94
C LYS A 124 -5.33 -12.52 -10.17
N LYS A 125 -5.41 -12.25 -8.87
CA LYS A 125 -6.58 -12.54 -8.03
C LYS A 125 -7.68 -11.49 -8.18
N TRP A 126 -7.39 -10.36 -8.81
CA TRP A 126 -8.29 -9.23 -8.97
C TRP A 126 -8.73 -9.08 -10.43
N ASN A 127 -10.00 -8.73 -10.64
CA ASN A 127 -10.47 -8.34 -11.97
C ASN A 127 -10.06 -6.87 -12.24
N PRO A 128 -9.79 -6.49 -13.51
CA PRO A 128 -9.43 -5.11 -13.85
C PRO A 128 -10.47 -4.08 -13.36
N GLN A 129 -11.76 -4.39 -13.50
CA GLN A 129 -12.83 -3.50 -13.02
C GLN A 129 -12.79 -3.31 -11.49
N GLN A 130 -12.54 -4.38 -10.73
CA GLN A 130 -12.44 -4.29 -9.27
C GLN A 130 -11.24 -3.45 -8.83
N LEU A 131 -10.13 -3.48 -9.56
CA LEU A 131 -8.99 -2.61 -9.31
C LEU A 131 -9.31 -1.15 -9.59
N ILE A 132 -10.04 -0.86 -10.68
CA ILE A 132 -10.50 0.51 -10.99
C ILE A 132 -11.41 1.03 -9.88
N ASP A 133 -12.41 0.22 -9.48
CA ASP A 133 -13.34 0.58 -8.40
C ASP A 133 -12.59 0.79 -7.08
N ALA A 134 -11.58 -0.04 -6.78
CA ALA A 134 -10.74 0.10 -5.60
C ALA A 134 -9.91 1.39 -5.59
N ILE A 135 -9.33 1.76 -6.74
CA ILE A 135 -8.61 3.02 -6.91
C ILE A 135 -9.55 4.20 -6.69
N GLU A 136 -10.78 4.14 -7.23
CA GLU A 136 -11.77 5.20 -7.07
C GLU A 136 -12.20 5.37 -5.61
N ILE A 137 -12.45 4.28 -4.89
CA ILE A 137 -12.75 4.31 -3.45
C ILE A 137 -11.61 4.95 -2.65
N CYS A 138 -10.36 4.56 -2.93
CA CYS A 138 -9.20 5.15 -2.25
C CYS A 138 -9.07 6.65 -2.55
N ASN A 139 -9.23 7.05 -3.81
CA ASN A 139 -9.16 8.45 -4.23
C ASN A 139 -10.29 9.29 -3.61
N HIS A 140 -11.51 8.75 -3.57
CA HIS A 140 -12.63 9.40 -2.92
C HIS A 140 -12.38 9.58 -1.42
N ALA A 141 -11.81 8.58 -0.75
CA ALA A 141 -11.47 8.66 0.65
C ALA A 141 -10.35 9.67 0.93
N ASP A 142 -9.33 9.73 0.07
CA ASP A 142 -8.22 10.69 0.13
C ASP A 142 -8.71 12.15 0.03
N ILE A 143 -9.50 12.45 -1.01
CA ILE A 143 -10.06 13.79 -1.24
C ILE A 143 -10.97 14.22 -0.07
N ASN A 144 -11.81 13.30 0.42
CA ASN A 144 -12.75 13.60 1.49
C ASN A 144 -12.10 13.59 2.88
N TYR A 145 -10.90 13.04 3.03
CA TYR A 145 -10.22 12.94 4.32
C TYR A 145 -10.08 14.31 4.98
N LYS A 146 -9.58 15.31 4.23
CA LYS A 146 -9.36 16.68 4.72
C LYS A 146 -10.64 17.44 5.04
N ASN A 147 -11.75 17.09 4.38
CA ASN A 147 -13.04 17.77 4.53
C ASN A 147 -13.95 17.06 5.55
N SER A 148 -13.57 15.87 6.01
CA SER A 148 -14.37 15.06 6.91
C SER A 148 -14.28 15.55 8.35
N LYS A 149 -15.42 15.54 9.05
CA LYS A 149 -15.47 15.76 10.50
C LYS A 149 -14.83 14.61 11.28
N ASN A 150 -14.74 13.43 10.68
CA ASN A 150 -14.08 12.27 11.25
C ASN A 150 -13.22 11.58 10.16
N PRO A 151 -11.99 12.05 9.94
CA PRO A 151 -11.13 11.56 8.87
C PRO A 151 -10.81 10.06 8.99
N ARG A 152 -10.67 9.56 10.22
CA ARG A 152 -10.45 8.14 10.48
C ARG A 152 -11.62 7.29 9.99
N LEU A 153 -12.85 7.70 10.30
CA LEU A 153 -14.06 7.00 9.85
C LEU A 153 -14.14 6.97 8.31
N THR A 154 -13.69 8.03 7.62
CA THR A 154 -13.64 8.04 6.15
C THR A 154 -12.77 6.89 5.60
N VAL A 155 -11.62 6.64 6.22
CA VAL A 155 -10.73 5.53 5.83
C VAL A 155 -11.35 4.17 6.19
N GLU A 156 -11.97 4.05 7.35
CA GLU A 156 -12.65 2.81 7.76
C GLU A 156 -13.79 2.44 6.80
N ILE A 157 -14.57 3.42 6.34
CA ILE A 157 -15.62 3.23 5.31
C ILE A 157 -15.00 2.75 3.99
N ALA A 158 -13.90 3.37 3.56
CA ALA A 158 -13.20 2.97 2.35
C ALA A 158 -12.75 1.50 2.42
N LEU A 159 -12.18 1.07 3.56
CA LEU A 159 -11.78 -0.32 3.78
C LEU A 159 -12.96 -1.29 3.73
N MET A 160 -14.10 -0.92 4.34
CA MET A 160 -15.33 -1.72 4.27
C MET A 160 -15.84 -1.86 2.84
N GLN A 161 -15.81 -0.77 2.06
CA GLN A 161 -16.21 -0.78 0.65
C GLN A 161 -15.27 -1.65 -0.20
N LEU A 162 -13.95 -1.53 -0.01
CA LEU A 162 -12.95 -2.34 -0.70
C LEU A 162 -13.17 -3.84 -0.47
N CYS A 163 -13.37 -4.25 0.78
CA CYS A 163 -13.67 -5.64 1.13
C CYS A 163 -15.03 -6.11 0.58
N SER A 164 -15.91 -5.21 0.13
CA SER A 164 -17.22 -5.57 -0.43
C SER A 164 -17.19 -5.67 -1.97
N LEU A 165 -16.12 -5.22 -2.63
CA LEU A 165 -15.97 -5.30 -4.09
C LEU A 165 -15.84 -6.75 -4.59
N THR A 166 -15.24 -7.61 -3.78
CA THR A 166 -14.99 -9.02 -4.07
C THR A 166 -16.20 -9.89 -3.75
N ALA A 167 -16.89 -9.63 -2.64
CA ALA A 167 -18.18 -10.23 -2.31
C ALA A 167 -19.23 -10.04 -3.41
N ASN A 168 -19.40 -8.81 -3.92
CA ASN A 168 -20.38 -8.51 -4.96
C ASN A 168 -20.04 -9.14 -6.33
N GLY A 169 -18.75 -9.35 -6.62
CA GLY A 169 -18.29 -10.02 -7.84
C GLY A 169 -18.62 -11.52 -7.86
N ALA A 170 -18.71 -12.17 -6.69
CA ALA A 170 -19.12 -13.57 -6.57
C ALA A 170 -20.63 -13.77 -6.79
N ASP A 171 -21.47 -12.84 -6.33
CA ASP A 171 -22.92 -12.90 -6.51
C ASP A 171 -23.37 -12.56 -7.95
N ALA A 172 -22.62 -11.73 -8.68
CA ALA A 172 -22.90 -11.45 -10.09
C ALA A 172 -22.76 -12.69 -11.00
N LYS A 173 -21.89 -13.66 -10.65
CA LYS A 173 -21.78 -14.93 -11.38
C LYS A 173 -22.92 -15.91 -11.09
N LYS A 174 -23.62 -15.80 -9.95
CA LYS A 174 -24.75 -16.67 -9.60
C LYS A 174 -26.09 -16.23 -10.17
N LYS A 175 -26.26 -14.96 -10.56
CA LYS A 175 -27.51 -14.46 -11.17
C LYS A 175 -27.67 -14.75 -12.67
N ASN A 176 -26.63 -15.25 -13.34
CA ASN A 176 -26.62 -15.58 -14.76
C ASN A 176 -26.46 -17.10 -15.04
N SER A 177 -26.78 -17.98 -14.09
CA SER A 177 -26.83 -19.44 -14.29
C SER A 177 -28.20 -20.00 -13.94
#